data_AF-A0A840ZIH7-F1
#
_entry.id   AF-A0A840ZIH7-F1
#
_cell.length_a   1.000
_cell.length_b   1.000
_cell.length_c   1.000
_cell.angle_alpha   90.00
_cell.angle_beta   90.00
_cell.angle_gamma   90.00
#
_symmetry.space_group_name_H-M   'P 1'
#
loop_
_entity.id
_entity.type
_entity.pdbx_description
1 polymer ?
#
loop_
_entity_poly.entity_id
_entity_poly.type
_entity_poly.pdbx_seq_one_letter_code
_entity_poly.pdbx_strand_id
1 'polypeptide(L)' 'MSEHIRVKPTQDGTYTVYRGPLALVSGLTRLQAERYEASIARQRAASTVVAG' A
#
# COMPACT_ATOMS: atom_id res chain seq x y z
N MET A 1 0.95 -4.53 16.34
CA MET A 1 -0.31 -4.38 15.60
C MET A 1 0.03 -4.22 14.13
N SER A 2 -0.32 -5.19 13.28
CA SER A 2 -0.02 -5.11 11.84
C SER A 2 -0.86 -4.01 11.21
N GLU A 3 -0.24 -2.91 10.79
CA GLU A 3 -0.96 -1.82 10.12
C GLU A 3 -1.44 -2.31 8.75
N HIS A 4 -2.75 -2.46 8.57
CA HIS A 4 -3.31 -2.95 7.30
C HIS A 4 -3.08 -1.92 6.19
N ILE A 5 -2.68 -2.41 5.02
CA ILE A 5 -2.62 -1.59 3.80
C ILE A 5 -4.03 -1.50 3.24
N ARG A 6 -4.43 -0.29 2.84
CA ARG A 6 -5.75 -0.03 2.25
C ARG A 6 -5.60 0.87 1.05
N VAL A 7 -6.22 0.47 -0.06
CA VAL A 7 -6.37 1.32 -1.23
C VAL A 7 -7.74 2.00 -1.17
N LYS A 8 -7.80 3.31 -1.34
CA LYS A 8 -9.06 4.06 -1.40
C LYS A 8 -9.12 4.92 -2.67
N PRO A 9 -10.27 4.92 -3.38
CA PRO A 9 -10.49 5.88 -4.46
C PRO A 9 -10.68 7.29 -3.90
N THR A 10 -10.34 8.29 -4.70
CA THR A 10 -10.50 9.72 -4.41
C THR A 10 -11.50 10.36 -5.38
N GLN A 11 -11.99 11.56 -5.04
CA GLN A 11 -13.05 12.25 -5.81
C GLN A 11 -12.61 12.63 -7.24
N ASP A 12 -11.31 12.79 -7.45
CA ASP A 12 -10.69 13.07 -8.75
C ASP A 12 -10.49 11.81 -9.63
N GLY A 13 -10.96 10.65 -9.17
CA GLY A 13 -10.86 9.38 -9.89
C GLY A 13 -9.51 8.68 -9.75
N THR A 14 -8.61 9.21 -8.92
CA THR A 14 -7.34 8.54 -8.58
C THR A 14 -7.51 7.62 -7.36
N TYR A 15 -6.42 6.98 -6.97
CA TYR A 15 -6.34 6.05 -5.85
C TYR A 15 -5.21 6.45 -4.93
N THR A 16 -5.46 6.31 -3.63
CA THR A 16 -4.49 6.58 -2.56
C THR A 16 -4.27 5.32 -1.74
N VAL A 17 -3.02 4.98 -1.48
CA VAL A 17 -2.64 3.86 -0.61
C VAL A 17 -2.34 4.36 0.79
N TYR A 18 -2.99 3.75 1.77
CA TYR A 18 -2.87 4.05 3.19
C TYR A 18 -2.22 2.88 3.93
N ARG A 19 -1.46 3.20 4.97
CA ARG A 19 -1.05 2.28 6.04
C ARG A 19 -1.62 2.81 7.35
N GLY A 20 -2.66 2.16 7.85
CA GLY A 20 -3.40 2.71 9.00
C GLY A 20 -3.92 4.13 8.71
N PRO A 21 -3.66 5.14 9.56
CA PRO A 21 -4.06 6.53 9.32
C PRO A 21 -3.14 7.28 8.34
N LEU A 22 -1.97 6.72 7.98
CA LEU A 22 -0.97 7.40 7.15
C LEU A 22 -1.24 7.17 5.66
N ALA A 23 -1.30 8.25 4.88
CA ALA A 23 -1.25 8.17 3.41
C ALA A 23 0.20 7.95 2.96
N LEU A 24 0.44 6.87 2.21
CA LEU A 24 1.77 6.56 1.67
C LEU A 24 1.99 7.24 0.32
N VAL A 25 1.01 7.10 -0.59
CA VAL A 25 1.07 7.65 -1.95
C VAL A 25 -0.36 7.93 -2.44
N SER A 26 -0.56 9.06 -3.11
CA SER A 26 -1.81 9.50 -3.74
C SER A 26 -1.65 9.70 -5.25
N GLY A 27 -2.76 9.92 -5.96
CA GLY A 27 -2.72 10.23 -7.40
C GLY A 27 -2.45 9.00 -8.28
N LEU A 28 -2.64 7.79 -7.77
CA LEU A 28 -2.39 6.57 -8.52
C LEU A 28 -3.56 6.21 -9.41
N THR A 29 -3.27 5.63 -10.57
CA THR A 29 -4.26 4.81 -11.27
C THR A 29 -4.56 3.56 -10.46
N ARG A 30 -5.70 2.91 -10.73
CA ARG A 30 -6.09 1.65 -10.07
C ARG A 30 -4.98 0.59 -10.16
N LEU A 31 -4.44 0.37 -11.37
CA LEU A 31 -3.38 -0.61 -11.61
C LEU A 31 -2.09 -0.28 -10.82
N GLN A 32 -1.75 1.01 -10.71
CA GLN A 32 -0.59 1.43 -9.92
C GLN A 32 -0.82 1.21 -8.42
N ALA A 33 -2.02 1.47 -7.91
CA ALA A 33 -2.35 1.22 -6.51
C ALA A 33 -2.30 -0.27 -6.16
N GLU A 34 -2.84 -1.14 -7.02
CA GLU A 34 -2.76 -2.60 -6.88
C GLU A 34 -1.30 -3.10 -6.89
N ARG A 35 -0.47 -2.58 -7.82
CA ARG A 35 0.96 -2.90 -7.86
C ARG A 35 1.71 -2.42 -6.61
N TYR A 36 1.37 -1.23 -6.10
CA TYR A 36 1.99 -0.66 -4.92
C TYR A 36 1.64 -1.47 -3.66
N GLU A 37 0.38 -1.89 -3.52
CA GLU A 37 -0.04 -2.81 -2.46
C GLU A 37 0.72 -4.15 -2.53
N ALA A 38 0.81 -4.76 -3.71
CA ALA A 38 1.56 -6.01 -3.91
C ALA A 38 3.05 -5.85 -3.59
N SER A 39 3.65 -4.70 -3.91
CA SER A 39 5.04 -4.38 -3.57
C SER A 39 5.25 -4.31 -2.04
N ILE A 40 4.34 -3.66 -1.32
CA ILE A 40 4.42 -3.56 0.15
C ILE A 40 4.20 -4.93 0.81
N ALA A 41 3.28 -5.74 0.30
CA ALA A 41 3.06 -7.10 0.79
C ALA A 41 4.33 -7.96 0.66
N ARG A 42 5.05 -7.84 -0.46
CA ARG A 42 6.34 -8.51 -0.67
C ARG A 42 7.43 -8.00 0.26
N GLN A 43 7.52 -6.68 0.49
CA GLN A 43 8.50 -6.12 1.42
C GLN A 43 8.29 -6.62 2.84
N ARG A 44 7.04 -6.79 3.29
CA ARG A 44 6.72 -7.40 4.59
C ARG A 44 7.13 -8.87 4.67
N ALA A 45 6.98 -9.63 3.60
CA ALA A 45 7.45 -11.02 3.57
C ALA A 45 8.98 -11.09 3.62
N ALA A 46 9.68 -10.20 2.92
CA ALA A 46 11.14 -10.17 2.90
C ALA A 46 11.75 -9.71 4.23
N SER A 47 11.14 -8.73 4.91
CA SER A 47 11.67 -8.22 6.20
C SER A 47 11.49 -9.19 7.37
N THR A 48 10.67 -10.23 7.24
CA THR A 48 10.58 -11.33 8.22
C THR A 48 11.69 -12.39 8.02
N VAL A 49 12.31 -12.47 6.84
CA VAL A 49 13.28 -13.54 6.50
C VAL A 49 14.74 -13.13 6.78
N VAL A 50 15.05 -11.85 6.97
CA VAL A 50 16.42 -11.37 7.27
C VAL A 50 16.69 -11.23 8.78
N ALA A 51 15.77 -11.68 9.63
CA ALA A 51 15.95 -11.76 11.08
C ALA A 51 15.82 -13.23 11.53
N GLY A 52 16.75 -14.07 11.08
CA GLY A 52 16.87 -15.48 11.45
C GLY A 52 18.32 -15.92 11.36
#